data_AF-A0A7C3L1F0-F1
#
_entry.id   AF-A0A7C3L1F0-F1
#
_cell.length_a   1.000
_cell.length_b   1.000
_cell.length_c   1.000
_cell.angle_alpha   90.00
_cell.angle_beta   90.00
_cell.angle_gamma   90.00
#
_symmetry.space_group_name_H-M   'P 1'
#
loop_
_entity.id
_entity.type
_entity.pdbx_description
1 polymer ?
#
loop_
_entity_poly.entity_id
_entity_poly.type
_entity_poly.pdbx_seq_one_letter_code
_entity_poly.pdbx_strand_id
1 'polypeptide(L)'
;ERIERVADHAVSIAKAVVKISKLIQPGQAVPTWPTSLVDLGHRVPAACHALMRAVLDEDVEAAKAIVEGDEIIDQLDRRLFDEAMELMKGENSEANLAIGMLVYRIGRELERIGDLMKNIAEDVIYLATGSIVRHEERAAKMKANG
;
A
#
# COMPACT_ATOMS: atom_id res chain seq x y z
N GLU A 1 -5.92 -2.46 17.99
CA GLU A 1 -4.82 -3.25 17.38
C GLU A 1 -4.54 -2.89 15.91
N ARG A 2 -5.54 -2.84 15.00
CA ARG A 2 -5.26 -2.58 13.56
C ARG A 2 -4.58 -1.23 13.26
N ILE A 3 -4.95 -0.14 13.96
CA ILE A 3 -4.33 1.19 13.78
C ILE A 3 -2.86 1.21 14.25
N GLU A 4 -2.53 0.48 15.33
CA GLU A 4 -1.14 0.32 15.80
C GLU A 4 -0.28 -0.34 14.71
N ARG A 5 -0.80 -1.38 14.06
CA ARG A 5 -0.11 -2.05 12.95
C ARG A 5 0.14 -1.12 11.76
N VAL A 6 -0.79 -0.20 11.44
CA VAL A 6 -0.57 0.83 10.41
C VAL A 6 0.64 1.71 10.78
N ALA A 7 0.77 2.08 12.05
CA ALA A 7 1.92 2.85 12.54
C ALA A 7 3.25 2.07 12.41
N ASP A 8 3.25 0.76 12.69
CA ASP A 8 4.44 -0.09 12.52
C ASP A 8 4.92 -0.15 11.06
N HIS A 9 3.98 -0.23 10.12
CA HIS A 9 4.29 -0.18 8.69
C HIS A 9 4.86 1.19 8.30
N ALA A 10 4.30 2.29 8.81
CA ALA A 10 4.85 3.63 8.60
C ALA A 10 6.29 3.79 9.15
N VAL A 11 6.56 3.23 10.33
CA VAL A 11 7.93 3.18 10.90
C VAL A 11 8.87 2.37 10.01
N SER A 12 8.40 1.26 9.45
CA SER A 12 9.18 0.42 8.54
C SER A 12 9.54 1.16 7.24
N ILE A 13 8.60 1.94 6.69
CA ILE A 13 8.83 2.82 5.53
C ILE A 13 9.89 3.87 5.88
N ALA A 14 9.74 4.58 7.01
CA ALA A 14 10.71 5.60 7.42
C ALA A 14 12.14 5.03 7.56
N LYS A 15 12.28 3.83 8.14
CA LYS A 15 13.56 3.13 8.23
C LYS A 15 14.14 2.78 6.86
N ALA A 16 13.30 2.42 5.89
CA ALA A 16 13.75 2.14 4.51
C ALA A 16 14.24 3.41 3.81
N VAL A 17 13.52 4.54 3.96
CA VAL A 17 13.93 5.85 3.41
C VAL A 17 15.31 6.27 3.93
N VAL A 18 15.57 6.11 5.24
CA VAL A 18 16.88 6.41 5.83
C VAL A 18 17.99 5.50 5.30
N LYS A 19 17.69 4.26 4.90
CA LYS A 19 18.66 3.38 4.24
C LYS A 19 18.94 3.83 2.82
N ILE A 20 17.91 4.17 2.05
CA ILE A 20 18.04 4.67 0.67
C ILE A 20 18.90 5.94 0.66
N SER A 21 18.68 6.89 1.58
CA SER A 21 19.46 8.13 1.62
C SER A 21 20.95 7.92 1.88
N LYS A 22 21.34 6.82 2.55
CA LYS A 22 22.74 6.44 2.77
C LYS A 22 23.38 5.76 1.56
N LEU A 23 22.58 5.20 0.66
CA LEU A 23 23.03 4.53 -0.55
C LEU A 23 23.26 5.52 -1.71
N ILE A 24 22.60 6.69 -1.67
CA ILE A 24 22.80 7.76 -2.65
C ILE A 24 24.01 8.60 -2.22
N GLN A 25 25.08 8.59 -3.02
CA GLN A 25 26.30 9.35 -2.72
C GLN A 25 26.08 10.87 -2.90
N PRO A 26 26.76 11.73 -2.11
CA PRO A 26 26.73 13.17 -2.33
C PRO A 26 27.16 13.53 -3.76
N GLY A 27 26.30 14.23 -4.50
CA GLY A 27 26.55 14.61 -5.89
C GLY A 27 26.12 13.57 -6.95
N GLN A 28 25.62 12.40 -6.53
CA GLN A 28 24.99 11.44 -7.44
C GLN A 28 23.57 11.90 -7.79
N ALA A 29 23.17 11.74 -9.06
CA ALA A 29 21.81 12.00 -9.48
C ALA A 29 20.83 11.07 -8.73
N VAL A 30 19.76 11.66 -8.17
CA VAL A 30 18.68 10.89 -7.55
C VAL A 30 18.02 10.04 -8.64
N PRO A 31 17.80 8.74 -8.42
CA PRO A 31 17.10 7.91 -9.39
C PRO A 31 15.68 8.43 -9.60
N THR A 32 15.18 8.31 -10.83
CA THR A 32 13.76 8.50 -11.09
C THR A 32 12.98 7.41 -10.38
N TRP A 33 12.10 7.80 -9.46
CA TRP A 33 11.30 6.84 -8.71
C TRP A 33 10.23 6.18 -9.59
N PRO A 34 9.92 4.90 -9.36
CA PRO A 34 8.79 4.23 -10.00
C PRO A 34 7.50 5.02 -9.89
N THR A 35 6.73 5.12 -10.98
CA THR A 35 5.47 5.87 -10.97
C THR A 35 4.46 5.24 -10.01
N SER A 36 4.46 3.91 -9.92
CA SER A 36 3.56 3.19 -9.01
C SER A 36 3.88 3.46 -7.55
N LEU A 37 5.15 3.67 -7.20
CA LEU A 37 5.55 4.05 -5.84
C LEU A 37 4.99 5.42 -5.46
N VAL A 38 5.10 6.39 -6.37
CA VAL A 38 4.59 7.75 -6.17
C VAL A 38 3.06 7.73 -6.01
N ASP A 39 2.37 6.96 -6.84
CA ASP A 39 0.93 6.80 -6.77
C ASP A 39 0.48 6.14 -5.47
N LEU A 40 1.14 5.05 -5.04
CA LEU A 40 0.90 4.43 -3.74
C LEU A 40 1.12 5.43 -2.58
N GLY A 41 2.19 6.23 -2.66
CA GLY A 41 2.54 7.25 -1.67
C GLY A 41 1.50 8.37 -1.53
N HIS A 42 0.69 8.64 -2.55
CA HIS A 42 -0.43 9.58 -2.46
C HIS A 42 -1.73 8.90 -2.03
N ARG A 43 -2.03 7.73 -2.61
CA ARG A 43 -3.31 7.04 -2.42
C ARG A 43 -3.49 6.48 -1.02
N VAL A 44 -2.46 5.81 -0.48
CA VAL A 44 -2.56 5.12 0.81
C VAL A 44 -2.80 6.12 1.96
N PRO A 45 -2.03 7.22 2.10
CA PRO A 45 -2.32 8.21 3.14
C PRO A 45 -3.68 8.90 2.98
N ALA A 46 -4.12 9.17 1.75
CA ALA A 46 -5.42 9.75 1.49
C ALA A 46 -6.56 8.79 1.91
N ALA A 47 -6.43 7.50 1.59
CA ALA A 47 -7.35 6.46 2.01
C ALA A 47 -7.37 6.30 3.55
N CYS A 48 -6.20 6.37 4.22
CA CYS A 48 -6.14 6.34 5.69
C CYS A 48 -6.96 7.48 6.29
N HIS A 49 -6.80 8.68 5.76
CA HIS A 49 -7.53 9.85 6.24
C HIS A 49 -9.05 9.73 5.98
N ALA A 50 -9.45 9.25 4.80
CA ALA A 50 -10.85 8.99 4.50
C ALA A 50 -11.46 7.94 5.42
N LEU A 51 -10.74 6.84 5.69
CA LEU A 51 -11.18 5.79 6.60
C LEU A 51 -11.40 6.30 8.01
N MET A 52 -10.48 7.11 8.54
CA MET A 52 -10.64 7.68 9.88
C MET A 52 -11.93 8.51 9.99
N ARG A 53 -12.29 9.26 8.94
CA ARG A 53 -13.56 9.99 8.91
C ARG A 53 -14.75 9.03 8.82
N ALA A 54 -14.71 8.06 7.91
CA ALA A 54 -15.78 7.08 7.74
C ALA A 54 -16.09 6.32 9.03
N VAL A 55 -15.06 5.98 9.82
CA VAL A 55 -15.23 5.32 11.12
C VAL A 55 -15.87 6.26 12.15
N LEU A 56 -15.47 7.53 12.20
CA LEU A 56 -15.99 8.50 13.17
C LEU A 56 -17.44 8.89 12.88
N ASP A 57 -17.78 9.01 11.60
CA ASP A 57 -19.09 9.45 11.13
C ASP A 57 -20.05 8.27 10.87
N GLU A 58 -19.59 7.02 11.09
CA GLU A 58 -20.28 5.77 10.73
C GLU A 58 -20.75 5.74 9.26
N ASP A 59 -19.97 6.35 8.36
CA ASP A 59 -20.28 6.51 6.94
C ASP A 59 -19.99 5.22 6.16
N VAL A 60 -21.05 4.45 5.93
CA VAL A 60 -21.02 3.18 5.20
C VAL A 60 -20.63 3.36 3.72
N GLU A 61 -21.05 4.46 3.08
CA GLU A 61 -20.75 4.67 1.66
C GLU A 61 -19.27 5.03 1.47
N ALA A 62 -18.72 5.84 2.37
CA ALA A 62 -17.28 6.09 2.40
C ALA A 62 -16.48 4.81 2.67
N ALA A 63 -16.96 3.92 3.56
CA ALA A 63 -16.33 2.64 3.82
C ALA A 63 -16.35 1.72 2.57
N LYS A 64 -17.46 1.65 1.83
CA LYS A 64 -17.54 0.89 0.57
C LYS A 64 -16.54 1.40 -0.47
N ALA A 65 -16.44 2.72 -0.64
CA ALA A 65 -15.49 3.32 -1.57
C ALA A 65 -14.03 2.97 -1.24
N ILE A 66 -13.69 2.80 0.05
CA ILE A 66 -12.35 2.36 0.48
C ILE A 66 -12.11 0.90 0.09
N VAL A 67 -13.10 0.01 0.31
CA VAL A 67 -13.01 -1.41 -0.08
C VAL A 67 -12.82 -1.55 -1.60
N GLU A 68 -13.56 -0.79 -2.40
CA GLU A 68 -13.43 -0.79 -3.86
C GLU A 68 -12.10 -0.20 -4.34
N GLY A 69 -11.61 0.85 -3.68
CA GLY A 69 -10.35 1.50 -4.02
C GLY A 69 -9.10 0.66 -3.74
N ASP A 70 -9.20 -0.34 -2.88
CA ASP A 70 -8.10 -1.23 -2.49
C ASP A 70 -7.54 -2.05 -3.67
N GLU A 71 -8.39 -2.44 -4.63
CA GLU A 71 -7.95 -3.15 -5.84
C GLU A 71 -6.95 -2.33 -6.68
N ILE A 72 -7.02 -1.00 -6.62
CA ILE A 72 -6.03 -0.13 -7.29
C ILE A 72 -4.69 -0.18 -6.57
N ILE A 73 -4.68 -0.25 -5.24
CA ILE A 73 -3.46 -0.37 -4.43
C ILE A 73 -2.76 -1.70 -4.76
N ASP A 74 -3.52 -2.79 -4.82
CA ASP A 74 -3.07 -4.12 -5.24
C ASP A 74 -2.43 -4.11 -6.64
N GLN A 75 -3.05 -3.42 -7.61
CA GLN A 75 -2.53 -3.30 -8.96
C GLN A 75 -1.23 -2.50 -9.02
N LEU A 76 -1.13 -1.43 -8.23
CA LEU A 76 0.08 -0.61 -8.15
C LEU A 76 1.23 -1.37 -7.49
N ASP A 77 0.99 -2.20 -6.48
CA ASP A 77 2.03 -3.06 -5.88
C ASP A 77 2.59 -4.04 -6.91
N ARG A 78 1.71 -4.69 -7.70
CA ARG A 78 2.11 -5.58 -8.79
C ARG A 78 2.96 -4.87 -9.84
N ARG A 79 2.57 -3.66 -10.26
CA ARG A 79 3.35 -2.87 -11.22
C ARG A 79 4.67 -2.39 -10.64
N LEU A 80 4.70 -2.04 -9.35
CA LEU A 80 5.90 -1.60 -8.66
C LEU A 80 6.97 -2.69 -8.63
N PHE A 81 6.59 -3.97 -8.57
CA PHE A 81 7.54 -5.07 -8.70
C PHE A 81 8.36 -4.96 -9.98
N ASP A 82 7.70 -4.79 -11.14
CA ASP A 82 8.36 -4.68 -12.43
C ASP A 82 9.22 -3.40 -12.52
N GLU A 83 8.70 -2.26 -12.07
CA GLU A 83 9.45 -1.00 -12.08
C GLU A 83 10.66 -1.04 -11.13
N ALA A 84 10.55 -1.72 -9.98
CA ALA A 84 11.65 -1.92 -9.07
C ALA A 84 12.72 -2.85 -9.67
N MET A 85 12.31 -3.89 -10.42
CA MET A 85 13.23 -4.76 -11.15
C MET A 85 13.99 -3.99 -12.24
N GLU A 86 13.35 -3.06 -12.94
CA GLU A 86 14.03 -2.18 -13.90
C GLU A 86 15.05 -1.26 -13.20
N LEU A 87 14.70 -0.72 -12.03
CA LEU A 87 15.61 0.12 -11.24
C LEU A 87 16.89 -0.62 -10.84
N MET A 88 16.84 -1.95 -10.67
CA MET A 88 18.00 -2.76 -10.31
C MET A 88 19.00 -2.97 -11.47
N LYS A 89 18.61 -2.75 -12.73
CA LYS A 89 19.41 -3.11 -13.92
C LYS A 89 20.52 -2.12 -14.31
N GLY A 90 20.79 -1.07 -13.53
CA GLY A 90 21.76 -0.02 -13.87
C GLY A 90 23.23 -0.33 -13.59
N GLU A 91 24.15 0.50 -14.13
CA GLU A 91 25.61 0.30 -14.11
C GLU A 91 26.24 0.19 -12.70
N ASN A 92 25.67 0.86 -11.69
CA ASN A 92 26.04 0.69 -10.27
C ASN A 92 25.25 -0.46 -9.62
N SER A 93 25.57 -1.69 -10.04
CA SER A 93 24.77 -2.89 -9.78
C SER A 93 24.40 -3.11 -8.30
N GLU A 94 25.32 -2.92 -7.34
CA GLU A 94 25.04 -3.22 -5.92
C GLU A 94 24.14 -2.17 -5.24
N ALA A 95 24.41 -0.87 -5.46
CA ALA A 95 23.60 0.20 -4.88
C ALA A 95 22.19 0.21 -5.50
N ASN A 96 22.09 0.02 -6.82
CA ASN A 96 20.81 -0.06 -7.52
C ASN A 96 19.99 -1.27 -7.09
N LEU A 97 20.63 -2.43 -6.89
CA LEU A 97 19.99 -3.61 -6.34
C LEU A 97 19.39 -3.33 -4.95
N ALA A 98 20.18 -2.74 -4.06
CA ALA A 98 19.74 -2.41 -2.71
C ALA A 98 18.60 -1.38 -2.72
N ILE A 99 18.70 -0.33 -3.55
CA ILE A 99 17.65 0.70 -3.69
C ILE A 99 16.36 0.07 -4.24
N GLY A 100 16.44 -0.71 -5.32
CA GLY A 100 15.28 -1.39 -5.90
C GLY A 100 14.57 -2.30 -4.89
N MET A 101 15.33 -3.05 -4.09
CA MET A 101 14.75 -3.91 -3.04
C MET A 101 14.06 -3.11 -1.95
N LEU A 102 14.66 -1.98 -1.53
CA LEU A 102 14.06 -1.09 -0.53
C LEU A 102 12.80 -0.39 -1.06
N VAL A 103 12.81 0.00 -2.34
CA VAL A 103 11.65 0.59 -3.02
C VAL A 103 10.49 -0.40 -3.09
N TYR A 104 10.73 -1.63 -3.54
CA TYR A 104 9.71 -2.67 -3.56
C TYR A 104 9.19 -2.96 -2.14
N ARG A 105 10.09 -3.03 -1.15
CA ARG A 105 9.68 -3.18 0.25
C ARG A 105 8.75 -2.06 0.72
N ILE A 106 9.02 -0.81 0.37
CA ILE A 106 8.13 0.32 0.72
C ILE A 106 6.75 0.11 0.11
N GLY A 107 6.67 -0.30 -1.16
CA GLY A 107 5.42 -0.69 -1.82
C GLY A 107 4.63 -1.73 -1.04
N ARG A 108 5.29 -2.81 -0.63
CA ARG A 108 4.69 -3.86 0.19
C ARG A 108 4.18 -3.37 1.54
N GLU A 109 4.87 -2.44 2.20
CA GLU A 109 4.36 -1.86 3.44
C GLU A 109 3.12 -0.99 3.19
N LEU A 110 3.06 -0.28 2.06
CA LEU A 110 1.90 0.53 1.66
C LEU A 110 0.69 -0.35 1.32
N GLU A 111 0.87 -1.47 0.62
CA GLU A 111 -0.18 -2.45 0.35
C GLU A 111 -0.72 -3.08 1.64
N ARG A 112 0.15 -3.45 2.59
CA ARG A 112 -0.30 -3.94 3.90
C ARG A 112 -1.13 -2.91 4.69
N ILE A 113 -0.80 -1.62 4.56
CA ILE A 113 -1.63 -0.56 5.14
C ILE A 113 -2.99 -0.53 4.42
N GLY A 114 -3.00 -0.64 3.08
CA GLY A 114 -4.20 -0.86 2.24
C GLY A 114 -5.12 -1.94 2.78
N ASP A 115 -4.59 -3.16 2.88
CA ASP A 115 -5.29 -4.34 3.42
C ASP A 115 -5.87 -4.08 4.82
N LEU A 116 -5.09 -3.48 5.71
CA LEU A 116 -5.54 -3.17 7.07
C LEU A 116 -6.71 -2.17 7.04
N MET A 117 -6.67 -1.18 6.14
CA MET A 117 -7.75 -0.22 5.96
C MET A 117 -9.01 -0.88 5.40
N LYS A 118 -8.88 -1.70 4.35
CA LYS A 118 -9.99 -2.45 3.79
C LYS A 118 -10.69 -3.29 4.86
N ASN A 119 -9.93 -4.01 5.68
CA ASN A 119 -10.49 -4.81 6.76
C ASN A 119 -11.29 -3.96 7.78
N ILE A 120 -10.82 -2.74 8.10
CA ILE A 120 -11.55 -1.85 9.01
C ILE A 120 -12.80 -1.31 8.32
N ALA A 121 -12.73 -0.96 7.03
CA ALA A 121 -13.89 -0.51 6.26
C ALA A 121 -14.98 -1.58 6.18
N GLU A 122 -14.60 -2.85 5.96
CA GLU A 122 -15.52 -3.98 6.06
C GLU A 122 -16.14 -4.13 7.45
N ASP A 123 -15.37 -3.88 8.52
CA ASP A 123 -15.88 -3.86 9.90
C ASP A 123 -16.94 -2.75 10.08
N VAL A 124 -16.74 -1.55 9.52
CA VAL A 124 -17.71 -0.44 9.56
C VAL A 124 -19.01 -0.83 8.83
N ILE A 125 -18.90 -1.39 7.62
CA ILE A 125 -20.09 -1.82 6.84
C ILE A 125 -20.86 -2.89 7.61
N TYR A 126 -20.14 -3.85 8.21
CA TYR A 126 -20.76 -4.90 9.02
C TYR A 126 -21.49 -4.34 10.24
N LEU A 127 -20.87 -3.39 10.97
CA LEU A 127 -21.48 -2.79 12.15
C LEU A 127 -22.79 -2.05 11.82
N ALA A 128 -22.86 -1.38 10.67
CA ALA A 128 -24.05 -0.65 10.25
C ALA A 128 -25.14 -1.55 9.64
N THR A 129 -24.77 -2.63 8.93
CA THR A 129 -25.71 -3.42 8.12
C THR A 129 -26.00 -4.82 8.67
N GLY A 130 -25.20 -5.31 9.61
CA GLY A 130 -25.23 -6.69 10.09
C GLY A 130 -24.79 -7.75 9.07
N SER A 131 -24.29 -7.34 7.89
CA SER A 131 -23.97 -8.25 6.77
C SER A 131 -22.46 -8.41 6.57
N ILE A 132 -21.97 -9.65 6.43
CA ILE A 132 -20.53 -9.93 6.35
C ILE A 132 -20.02 -9.84 4.90
N VAL A 133 -19.55 -8.65 4.51
CA VAL A 133 -19.07 -8.35 3.14
C VAL A 133 -17.88 -9.24 2.72
N ARG A 134 -16.92 -9.48 3.64
CA ARG A 134 -15.69 -10.27 3.39
C ARG A 134 -15.91 -11.71 2.91
N HIS A 135 -17.04 -12.34 3.26
CA HIS A 135 -17.33 -13.71 2.81
C HIS A 135 -17.87 -13.74 1.37
N GLU A 136 -18.59 -12.69 0.96
CA GLU A 136 -19.17 -12.58 -0.38
C GLU A 136 -18.06 -12.38 -1.43
N GLU A 137 -17.06 -11.55 -1.14
CA GLU A 137 -15.91 -11.35 -2.03
C GLU A 137 -15.06 -12.63 -2.21
N ARG A 138 -14.79 -13.36 -1.12
CA ARG A 138 -14.05 -14.64 -1.19
C ARG A 138 -14.79 -15.68 -2.01
N ALA A 139 -16.11 -15.79 -1.83
CA ALA A 139 -16.94 -16.71 -2.60
C ALA A 139 -16.98 -16.34 -4.10
N ALA A 140 -17.00 -15.05 -4.42
CA ALA A 140 -16.95 -14.56 -5.80
C ALA A 140 -15.59 -14.82 -6.46
N LYS A 141 -14.47 -14.53 -5.77
CA LYS A 141 -13.10 -14.83 -6.29
C LYS A 141 -12.88 -16.33 -6.51
N MET A 142 -13.43 -17.20 -5.65
CA MET A 142 -13.36 -18.66 -5.85
C MET A 142 -14.17 -19.17 -7.04
N LYS A 143 -15.29 -18.52 -7.38
CA LYS A 143 -16.08 -18.85 -8.58
C LYS A 143 -15.46 -18.34 -9.89
N ALA A 144 -14.70 -17.26 -9.84
CA ALA A 144 -14.04 -16.69 -11.03
C ALA A 144 -12.75 -17.45 -11.44
N ASN A 145 -12.14 -18.18 -10.50
CA ASN A 145 -10.90 -18.94 -10.70
C ASN A 145 -11.12 -20.46 -10.84
N GLY A 146 -12.37 -20.92 -10.98
CA GLY A 146 -12.73 -22.33 -11.23
C GLY A 146 -13.37 -22.51 -12.59
#